data_AF-A0A7X1C9P3-F1
#
_entry.id   AF-A0A7X1C9P3-F1
#
_cell.length_a   1.000
_cell.length_b   1.000
_cell.length_c   1.000
_cell.angle_alpha   90.00
_cell.angle_beta   90.00
_cell.angle_gamma   90.00
#
_symmetry.space_group_name_H-M   'P 1'
#
loop_
_entity.id
_entity.type
_entity.pdbx_description
1 polymer ?
#
loop_
_entity_poly.entity_id
_entity_poly.type
_entity_poly.pdbx_seq_one_letter_code
_entity_poly.pdbx_strand_id
1 'polypeptide(L)'
;MKKTKLGINTTAAILDIINAILFTTSWFIITFMAFSESFSGGDGSQTSAVGIFFYVMAGIGLIIHIIALVKSKKAGLSIVGHILGIIGCACFVLTALLAFPAIVLLIIASVFCFRQKQVLA
;
A
#
# COMPACT_ATOMS: atom_id res chain seq x y z
N MET A 1 10.91 -16.91 25.43
CA MET A 1 11.34 -16.56 24.05
C MET A 1 11.42 -15.04 23.90
N LYS A 2 12.55 -14.51 23.37
CA LYS A 2 12.79 -13.07 23.21
C LYS A 2 11.85 -12.54 22.10
N LYS A 3 11.03 -11.52 22.40
CA LYS A 3 10.14 -10.86 21.44
C LYS A 3 10.96 -10.17 20.34
N THR A 4 11.32 -10.88 19.28
CA THR A 4 11.94 -10.25 18.10
C THR A 4 10.84 -9.63 17.26
N LYS A 5 10.56 -8.35 17.51
CA LYS A 5 9.81 -7.54 16.55
C LYS A 5 10.62 -7.49 15.25
N LEU A 6 9.99 -7.80 14.13
CA LEU A 6 10.62 -7.69 12.82
C LEU A 6 10.53 -6.24 12.33
N GLY A 7 11.67 -5.65 11.98
CA GLY A 7 11.71 -4.29 11.42
C GLY A 7 10.89 -4.16 10.14
N ILE A 8 10.86 -5.20 9.31
CA ILE A 8 10.11 -5.20 8.04
C ILE A 8 8.59 -5.04 8.25
N ASN A 9 8.04 -5.50 9.38
CA ASN A 9 6.61 -5.32 9.66
C ASN A 9 6.32 -3.86 10.04
N THR A 10 7.24 -3.20 10.74
CA THR A 10 7.16 -1.77 11.00
C THR A 10 7.30 -0.97 9.71
N THR A 11 8.22 -1.36 8.83
CA THR A 11 8.38 -0.75 7.50
C THR A 11 7.12 -0.88 6.66
N ALA A 12 6.50 -2.07 6.62
CA ALA A 12 5.23 -2.29 5.94
C ALA A 12 4.13 -1.38 6.51
N ALA A 13 4.01 -1.29 7.84
CA ALA A 13 3.01 -0.45 8.49
C ALA A 13 3.17 1.06 8.19
N ILE A 14 4.41 1.55 8.10
CA ILE A 14 4.69 2.94 7.72
C ILE A 14 4.32 3.16 6.25
N LEU A 15 4.69 2.22 5.37
CA LEU A 15 4.38 2.31 3.95
C LEU A 15 2.87 2.26 3.70
N ASP A 16 2.12 1.47 4.48
CA ASP A 16 0.66 1.45 4.43
C ASP A 16 0.05 2.83 4.70
N ILE A 17 0.59 3.57 5.68
CA ILE A 17 0.14 4.94 5.98
C ILE A 17 0.46 5.89 4.81
N ILE A 18 1.68 5.79 4.26
CA ILE A 18 2.08 6.61 3.10
C ILE A 18 1.17 6.31 1.92
N ASN A 19 0.95 5.04 1.59
CA ASN A 19 0.10 4.62 0.50
C ASN A 19 -1.38 5.00 0.72
N ALA A 20 -1.89 4.92 1.94
CA ALA A 20 -3.24 5.40 2.25
C ALA A 20 -3.40 6.91 1.95
N ILE A 21 -2.39 7.72 2.29
CA ILE A 21 -2.39 9.16 1.96
C ILE A 21 -2.31 9.37 0.44
N LEU A 22 -1.38 8.69 -0.23
CA LEU A 22 -1.21 8.78 -1.69
C LEU A 22 -2.48 8.37 -2.45
N PHE A 23 -3.12 7.27 -2.05
CA PHE A 23 -4.33 6.78 -2.70
C PHE A 23 -5.52 7.69 -2.44
N THR A 24 -5.54 8.38 -1.29
CA THR A 24 -6.57 9.40 -1.01
C THR A 24 -6.42 10.60 -1.94
N THR A 25 -5.19 11.02 -2.22
CA THR A 25 -4.92 12.18 -3.09
C THR A 25 -4.92 11.84 -4.58
N SER A 26 -4.82 10.56 -4.96
CA SER A 26 -4.62 10.15 -6.35
C SER A 26 -5.74 10.58 -7.29
N TRP A 27 -7.01 10.49 -6.87
CA TRP A 27 -8.13 10.91 -7.72
C TRP A 27 -8.06 12.40 -8.05
N PHE A 28 -7.74 13.24 -7.06
CA PHE A 28 -7.62 14.68 -7.25
C PHE A 28 -6.43 15.03 -8.14
N ILE A 29 -5.27 14.43 -7.87
CA ILE A 29 -4.04 14.73 -8.60
C ILE A 29 -4.14 14.28 -10.06
N ILE A 30 -4.59 13.04 -10.31
CA ILE A 30 -4.72 12.52 -11.68
C ILE A 30 -5.77 13.32 -12.45
N THR A 31 -6.91 13.66 -11.83
CA THR A 31 -7.97 14.44 -12.49
C THR A 31 -7.52 15.86 -12.82
N PHE A 32 -6.86 16.55 -11.87
CA PHE A 32 -6.34 17.89 -12.10
C PHE A 32 -5.26 17.90 -13.18
N MET A 33 -4.38 16.89 -13.20
CA MET A 33 -3.37 16.73 -14.24
C MET A 33 -4.02 16.55 -15.61
N ALA A 34 -4.98 15.63 -15.72
CA ALA A 34 -5.74 15.38 -16.95
C ALA A 34 -6.42 16.64 -17.48
N PHE A 35 -7.03 17.42 -16.59
CA PHE A 35 -7.64 18.71 -16.92
C PHE A 35 -6.57 19.68 -17.44
N SER A 36 -5.55 19.97 -16.65
CA SER A 36 -4.52 20.96 -17.04
C SER A 36 -3.80 20.62 -18.35
N GLU A 37 -3.55 19.33 -18.60
CA GLU A 37 -2.90 18.86 -19.82
C GLU A 37 -3.82 19.03 -21.04
N SER A 38 -5.11 18.75 -20.89
CA SER A 38 -6.11 18.97 -21.94
C SER A 38 -6.20 20.45 -22.35
N PHE A 39 -6.14 21.38 -21.40
CA PHE A 39 -6.18 22.82 -21.69
C PHE A 39 -4.86 23.37 -22.24
N SER A 40 -3.75 22.66 -22.02
CA SER A 40 -2.43 23.07 -22.50
C SER A 40 -2.07 22.44 -23.85
N GLY A 41 -3.01 21.72 -24.49
CA GLY A 41 -2.77 21.01 -25.75
C GLY A 41 -1.85 19.79 -25.63
N GLY A 42 -1.74 19.21 -24.43
CA GLY A 42 -0.92 18.03 -24.16
C GLY A 42 -1.53 16.74 -24.72
N ASP A 43 -0.70 15.70 -24.77
CA ASP A 43 -1.02 14.40 -25.36
C ASP A 43 -1.44 13.32 -24.33
N GLY A 44 -1.51 13.67 -23.04
CA GLY A 44 -1.85 12.76 -21.94
C GLY A 44 -0.65 12.06 -21.32
N SER A 45 0.57 12.34 -21.78
CA SER A 45 1.81 11.76 -21.25
C SER A 45 2.07 12.13 -19.78
N GLN A 46 1.75 13.35 -19.34
CA GLN A 46 1.97 13.77 -17.95
C GLN A 46 0.99 13.07 -17.01
N THR A 47 -0.28 13.04 -17.38
CA THR A 47 -1.34 12.32 -16.66
C THR A 47 -0.99 10.84 -16.52
N SER A 48 -0.50 10.23 -17.59
CA SER A 48 -0.06 8.83 -17.60
C SER A 48 1.13 8.61 -16.67
N ALA A 49 2.14 9.49 -16.70
CA ALA A 49 3.31 9.40 -15.82
C ALA A 49 2.94 9.50 -14.34
N VAL A 50 2.04 10.42 -13.98
CA VAL A 50 1.51 10.55 -12.61
C VAL A 50 0.71 9.30 -12.21
N GLY A 51 -0.11 8.75 -13.11
CA GLY A 51 -0.83 7.49 -12.86
C GLY A 51 0.12 6.33 -12.58
N ILE A 52 1.18 6.19 -13.39
CA ILE A 52 2.22 5.16 -13.22
C ILE A 52 2.90 5.30 -11.85
N PHE A 53 3.21 6.52 -11.40
CA PHE A 53 3.80 6.74 -10.07
C PHE A 53 2.96 6.11 -8.95
N PHE A 54 1.64 6.33 -8.95
CA PHE A 54 0.76 5.73 -7.93
C PHE A 54 0.72 4.20 -8.00
N TYR A 55 0.67 3.63 -9.22
CA TYR A 55 0.71 2.17 -9.39
C TYR A 55 2.04 1.56 -8.95
N VAL A 56 3.17 2.24 -9.19
CA VAL A 56 4.49 1.81 -8.72
C VAL A 56 4.54 1.81 -7.19
N MET A 57 4.03 2.85 -6.53
CA MET A 57 3.97 2.91 -5.06
C MET A 57 3.12 1.77 -4.46
N ALA A 58 1.99 1.45 -5.11
CA ALA A 58 1.16 0.31 -4.73
C ALA A 58 1.90 -1.04 -4.94
N GLY A 59 2.64 -1.18 -6.05
CA GLY A 59 3.46 -2.35 -6.33
C GLY A 59 4.59 -2.56 -5.32
N ILE A 60 5.27 -1.48 -4.89
CA ILE A 60 6.30 -1.53 -3.84
C ILE A 60 5.68 -2.02 -2.52
N GLY A 61 4.52 -1.50 -2.15
CA GLY A 61 3.75 -1.97 -0.99
C GLY A 61 3.46 -3.47 -1.06
N LEU A 62 2.92 -3.92 -2.20
CA LEU A 62 2.60 -5.33 -2.44
C LEU A 62 3.82 -6.23 -2.23
N ILE A 63 4.97 -5.89 -2.81
CA ILE A 63 6.22 -6.66 -2.68
C ILE A 63 6.67 -6.73 -1.23
N ILE A 64 6.66 -5.60 -0.52
CA ILE A 64 7.07 -5.55 0.89
C ILE A 64 6.17 -6.45 1.74
N HIS A 65 4.85 -6.42 1.53
CA HIS A 65 3.94 -7.29 2.28
C HIS A 65 4.16 -8.77 1.98
N ILE A 66 4.43 -9.16 0.74
CA ILE A 66 4.74 -10.56 0.40
C ILE A 66 5.99 -11.04 1.14
N ILE A 67 7.07 -10.24 1.11
CA ILE A 67 8.33 -10.59 1.80
C ILE A 67 8.11 -10.65 3.32
N ALA A 68 7.40 -9.67 3.88
CA ALA A 68 7.13 -9.58 5.31
C ALA A 68 6.20 -10.69 5.81
N LEU A 69 5.25 -11.15 4.99
CA LEU A 69 4.40 -12.30 5.28
C LEU A 69 5.24 -13.57 5.46
N VAL A 70 6.16 -13.85 4.52
CA VAL A 70 7.03 -15.03 4.59
C VAL A 70 7.93 -14.97 5.83
N LYS A 71 8.52 -13.81 6.13
CA LYS A 71 9.37 -13.63 7.33
C LYS A 71 8.58 -13.76 8.63
N SER A 72 7.39 -13.17 8.69
CA SER A 72 6.51 -13.23 9.86
C SER A 72 6.02 -14.66 10.14
N LYS A 73 5.65 -15.41 9.09
CA LYS A 73 5.26 -16.82 9.20
C LYS A 73 6.39 -17.67 9.79
N LYS A 74 7.64 -17.48 9.33
CA LYS A 74 8.82 -18.18 9.87
C LYS A 74 9.13 -17.78 11.32
N ALA A 75 8.79 -16.57 11.72
CA ALA A 75 9.03 -16.03 13.06
C ALA A 75 7.88 -16.24 14.06
N GLY A 76 6.83 -16.99 13.70
CA GLY A 76 5.67 -17.24 14.58
C GLY A 76 4.77 -16.02 14.84
N LEU A 77 4.90 -14.97 14.02
CA LEU A 77 4.14 -13.73 14.15
C LEU A 77 2.83 -13.79 13.36
N SER A 78 1.83 -13.02 13.81
CA SER A 78 0.57 -12.85 13.09
C SER A 78 0.80 -12.26 11.70
N ILE A 79 0.19 -12.90 10.70
CA ILE A 79 0.27 -12.52 9.30
C ILE A 79 -0.96 -11.73 8.81
N VAL A 80 -1.95 -11.49 9.69
CA VAL A 80 -3.22 -10.82 9.33
C VAL A 80 -2.98 -9.46 8.70
N GLY A 81 -2.12 -8.63 9.31
CA GLY A 81 -1.77 -7.32 8.75
C GLY A 81 -1.16 -7.44 7.35
N HIS A 82 -0.33 -8.47 7.12
CA HIS A 82 0.26 -8.65 5.80
C HIS A 82 -0.73 -9.13 4.74
N ILE A 83 -1.68 -9.99 5.10
CA ILE A 83 -2.76 -10.41 4.18
C ILE A 83 -3.62 -9.20 3.79
N LEU A 84 -4.03 -8.38 4.76
CA LEU A 84 -4.82 -7.18 4.50
C LEU A 84 -4.05 -6.18 3.63
N GLY A 85 -2.76 -5.97 3.89
CA GLY A 85 -1.92 -5.09 3.08
C GLY A 85 -1.72 -5.58 1.65
N ILE A 86 -1.59 -6.89 1.44
CA ILE A 86 -1.56 -7.49 0.09
C ILE A 86 -2.84 -7.20 -0.66
N ILE A 87 -4.00 -7.45 -0.03
CA ILE A 87 -5.30 -7.23 -0.69
C ILE A 87 -5.50 -5.74 -0.97
N GLY A 88 -5.18 -4.86 -0.01
CA GLY A 88 -5.28 -3.42 -0.18
C GLY A 88 -4.39 -2.90 -1.32
N CYS A 89 -3.12 -3.30 -1.35
CA CYS A 89 -2.21 -2.94 -2.45
C CYS A 89 -2.69 -3.52 -3.79
N ALA A 90 -3.14 -4.78 -3.82
CA ALA A 90 -3.63 -5.43 -5.04
C ALA A 90 -4.88 -4.74 -5.60
N CYS A 91 -5.82 -4.32 -4.75
CA CYS A 91 -6.98 -3.53 -5.16
C CYS A 91 -6.57 -2.29 -5.94
N PHE A 92 -5.60 -1.52 -5.43
CA PHE A 92 -5.14 -0.31 -6.09
C PHE A 92 -4.30 -0.60 -7.35
N VAL A 93 -3.43 -1.62 -7.32
CA VAL A 93 -2.61 -2.03 -8.50
C VAL A 93 -3.50 -2.43 -9.68
N LEU A 94 -4.61 -3.15 -9.42
CA LEU A 94 -5.53 -3.56 -10.46
C LEU A 94 -6.31 -2.39 -11.05
N THR A 95 -6.74 -1.45 -10.20
CA THR A 95 -7.45 -0.26 -10.64
C THR A 95 -7.51 0.82 -9.56
N ALA A 96 -7.30 2.07 -9.96
CA ALA A 96 -7.51 3.23 -9.10
C ALA A 96 -8.98 3.40 -8.65
N LEU A 97 -9.95 2.71 -9.27
CA LEU A 97 -11.36 2.73 -8.84
C LEU A 97 -11.55 2.09 -7.46
N LEU A 98 -10.70 1.14 -7.09
CA LEU A 98 -10.73 0.48 -5.79
C LEU A 98 -9.87 1.20 -4.73
N ALA A 99 -9.52 2.47 -4.95
CA ALA A 99 -8.71 3.24 -4.01
C ALA A 99 -9.36 3.34 -2.63
N PHE A 100 -10.67 3.57 -2.54
CA PHE A 100 -11.34 3.64 -1.23
C PHE A 100 -11.26 2.32 -0.44
N PRO A 101 -11.65 1.15 -1.00
CA PRO A 101 -11.40 -0.14 -0.36
C PRO A 101 -9.92 -0.35 0.01
N ALA A 102 -8.99 0.00 -0.88
CA ALA A 102 -7.56 -0.13 -0.63
C ALA A 102 -7.13 0.69 0.61
N ILE A 103 -7.52 1.96 0.70
CA ILE A 103 -7.20 2.85 1.82
C ILE A 103 -7.64 2.25 3.16
N VAL A 104 -8.89 1.77 3.24
CA VAL A 104 -9.43 1.14 4.46
C VAL A 104 -8.61 -0.08 4.86
N LEU A 105 -8.29 -0.95 3.89
CA LEU A 105 -7.49 -2.15 4.14
C LEU A 105 -6.06 -1.83 4.59
N LEU A 106 -5.41 -0.83 3.98
CA LEU A 106 -4.07 -0.41 4.36
C LEU A 106 -4.03 0.20 5.77
N ILE A 107 -5.02 1.01 6.15
CA ILE A 107 -5.11 1.56 7.52
C ILE A 107 -5.22 0.42 8.54
N ILE A 108 -6.10 -0.55 8.30
CA ILE A 108 -6.27 -1.70 9.20
C ILE A 108 -5.00 -2.56 9.20
N ALA A 109 -4.39 -2.82 8.04
CA ALA A 109 -3.14 -3.55 7.89
C ALA A 109 -2.02 -2.91 8.72
N SER A 110 -1.87 -1.59 8.64
CA SER A 110 -0.87 -0.82 9.39
C SER A 110 -1.00 -1.05 10.89
N VAL A 111 -2.21 -0.99 11.44
CA VAL A 111 -2.47 -1.24 12.87
C VAL A 111 -2.03 -2.64 13.28
N PHE A 112 -2.36 -3.66 12.48
CA PHE A 112 -1.94 -5.04 12.76
C PHE A 112 -0.42 -5.23 12.62
N CYS A 113 0.21 -4.61 11.63
CA CYS A 113 1.64 -4.70 11.39
C CYS A 113 2.47 -3.98 12.48
N PHE A 114 1.97 -2.88 13.06
CA PHE A 114 2.57 -2.28 14.27
C PHE A 114 2.36 -3.16 15.51
N ARG A 115 1.16 -3.74 15.67
CA ARG A 115 0.82 -4.65 16.77
C ARG A 115 1.30 -6.07 16.49
N GLN A 116 2.60 -6.25 16.28
CA GLN A 116 3.22 -7.55 16.04
C GLN A 116 2.93 -8.52 17.20
N LYS A 117 1.94 -9.41 17.02
CA LYS A 117 1.52 -10.43 17.99
C LYS A 117 2.13 -11.78 17.61
N GLN A 118 2.59 -12.52 18.62
CA GLN A 118 2.95 -13.93 18.47
C GLN A 118 1.66 -14.77 18.42
N VAL A 119 1.62 -15.77 17.54
CA VAL A 119 0.46 -16.67 17.36
C VAL A 119 0.76 -18.07 17.87
N LEU A 120 2.02 -18.47 17.89
CA LEU A 120 2.50 -19.70 18.52
C LEU A 120 3.27 -19.32 19.79
N ALA A 121 2.74 -19.73 20.95
CA ALA A 121 3.41 -19.65 22.25
C ALA A 121 3.84 -21.06 22.66
#